data_AF-L7E558-F1
#
_entry.id   AF-L7E558-F1
#
_cell.length_a   1.000
_cell.length_b   1.000
_cell.length_c   1.000
_cell.angle_alpha   90.00
_cell.angle_beta   90.00
_cell.angle_gamma   90.00
#
_symmetry.space_group_name_H-M   'P 1'
#
loop_
_entity.id
_entity.type
_entity.pdbx_description
1 polymer ?
#
loop_
_entity_poly.entity_id
_entity_poly.type
_entity_poly.pdbx_seq_one_letter_code
_entity_poly.pdbx_strand_id
1 'polypeptide(L)'
;MYSRRFNSASGVIFMSNWANEIEADLNWREGELAAIKIQILTTDRVKHPVRYEALLRAITTLLYAHYEGFCRFAWDLYLDTIQRQNIKRNQCREEVIKLSLRKRFKELGGDLSADGVWSFFSNELPALINENIEFNIRLEADSNLKPMLLKKNSTDAGLSCSMVDQHELLLKTLVSRRNNIAHGQKEIIHDLTEYNKYENAALEAMYELGLSVIDCLDNRKYLKPSNPPSSS
;
A
#
# COMPACT_ATOMS: atom_id res chain seq x y z
N MET A 1 24.15 -12.69 5.86
CA MET A 1 24.68 -13.80 5.02
C MET A 1 23.63 -14.16 3.98
N TYR A 2 23.52 -13.37 2.91
CA TYR A 2 22.86 -13.75 1.66
C TYR A 2 23.78 -13.28 0.53
N SER A 3 24.81 -14.08 0.29
CA SER A 3 25.72 -13.90 -0.85
C SER A 3 25.26 -14.85 -1.95
N ARG A 4 24.49 -14.35 -2.92
CA ARG A 4 24.38 -15.03 -4.22
C ARG A 4 25.44 -14.42 -5.14
N ARG A 5 26.41 -15.27 -5.49
CA ARG A 5 27.35 -15.02 -6.60
C ARG A 5 26.54 -14.86 -7.88
N PHE A 6 26.61 -13.69 -8.50
CA PHE A 6 26.27 -13.52 -9.91
C PHE A 6 27.56 -13.32 -10.68
N ASN A 7 27.80 -14.23 -11.62
CA ASN A 7 28.90 -14.15 -12.56
C ASN A 7 28.63 -13.02 -13.57
N SER A 8 29.71 -12.34 -13.92
CA SER A 8 29.82 -11.14 -14.74
C SER A 8 29.13 -11.19 -16.10
N ALA A 9 28.29 -10.20 -16.36
CA ALA A 9 28.28 -9.43 -17.61
C ALA A 9 27.69 -8.05 -17.28
N SER A 10 28.34 -6.98 -17.74
CA SER A 10 27.93 -5.59 -17.55
C SER A 10 26.58 -5.32 -18.21
N GLY A 11 25.50 -5.69 -17.54
CA GLY A 11 24.14 -5.26 -17.82
C GLY A 11 23.73 -4.32 -16.71
N VAL A 12 23.59 -3.03 -17.02
CA VAL A 12 22.80 -2.13 -16.19
C VAL A 12 21.43 -2.79 -16.09
N ILE A 13 21.06 -3.28 -14.91
CA ILE A 13 19.70 -3.77 -14.66
C ILE A 13 18.83 -2.52 -14.77
N PHE A 14 18.18 -2.33 -15.91
CA PHE A 14 17.18 -1.30 -16.07
C PHE A 14 15.99 -1.69 -15.18
N MET A 15 15.97 -1.14 -13.97
CA MET A 15 14.77 -1.15 -13.13
C MET A 15 13.64 -0.45 -13.90
N SER A 16 12.46 -1.06 -13.89
CA SER A 16 11.26 -0.48 -14.49
C SER A 16 10.95 0.88 -13.83
N ASN A 17 10.28 1.79 -14.56
CA ASN A 17 10.06 3.16 -14.08
C ASN A 17 9.36 3.19 -12.72
N TRP A 18 8.35 2.34 -12.53
CA TRP A 18 7.62 2.21 -11.26
C TRP A 18 8.46 1.65 -10.12
N ALA A 19 9.44 0.79 -10.40
CA ALA A 19 10.36 0.29 -9.37
C ALA A 19 11.26 1.42 -8.85
N ASN A 20 11.77 2.27 -9.74
CA ASN A 20 12.53 3.47 -9.35
C ASN A 20 11.67 4.45 -8.55
N GLU A 21 10.41 4.65 -8.95
CA GLU A 21 9.46 5.52 -8.23
C GLU A 21 9.20 4.99 -6.81
N ILE A 22 8.98 3.68 -6.65
CA ILE A 22 8.80 3.04 -5.33
C ILE A 22 10.06 3.15 -4.47
N GLU A 23 11.23 2.85 -5.03
CA GLU A 23 12.50 2.91 -4.30
C GLU A 23 12.81 4.35 -3.85
N ALA A 24 12.64 5.33 -4.74
CA ALA A 24 12.87 6.73 -4.41
C ALA A 24 11.95 7.21 -3.28
N ASP A 25 10.67 6.80 -3.31
CA ASP A 25 9.69 7.22 -2.31
C ASP A 25 9.87 6.49 -0.95
N LEU A 26 10.41 5.26 -0.94
CA LEU A 26 10.86 4.59 0.29
C LEU A 26 12.11 5.27 0.87
N ASN A 27 13.13 5.50 0.03
CA ASN A 27 14.39 6.11 0.43
C ASN A 27 14.20 7.49 1.06
N TRP A 28 13.30 8.32 0.51
CA TRP A 28 12.96 9.61 1.11
C TRP A 28 12.39 9.46 2.53
N ARG A 29 11.39 8.59 2.72
CA ARG A 29 10.76 8.35 4.04
C ARG A 29 11.73 7.80 5.06
N GLU A 30 12.54 6.82 4.67
CA GLU A 30 13.58 6.26 5.54
C GLU A 30 14.64 7.30 5.90
N GLY A 31 15.01 8.17 4.95
CA GLY A 31 15.92 9.28 5.20
C GLY A 31 15.40 10.26 6.26
N GLU A 32 14.12 10.62 6.20
CA GLU A 32 13.50 11.49 7.20
C GLU A 32 13.46 10.83 8.59
N LEU A 33 13.07 9.55 8.67
CA LEU A 33 13.09 8.81 9.93
C LEU A 33 14.51 8.71 10.51
N ALA A 34 15.50 8.37 9.69
CA ALA A 34 16.89 8.28 10.10
C ALA A 34 17.43 9.61 10.63
N ALA A 35 17.09 10.73 9.98
CA ALA A 35 17.49 12.06 10.42
C ALA A 35 16.97 12.39 11.83
N ILE A 36 15.71 12.05 12.14
CA ILE A 36 15.15 12.24 13.49
C ILE A 36 15.75 11.25 14.49
N LYS A 37 16.02 10.00 14.11
CA LYS A 37 16.69 9.02 14.99
C LYS A 37 18.07 9.50 15.44
N ILE A 38 18.84 10.14 14.56
CA ILE A 38 20.13 10.74 14.91
C ILE A 38 19.97 11.81 15.99
N GLN A 39 18.92 12.65 15.91
CA GLN A 39 18.64 13.65 16.96
C GLN A 39 18.28 13.00 18.29
N ILE A 40 17.54 11.88 18.28
CA ILE A 40 17.20 11.15 19.50
C ILE A 40 18.46 10.52 20.12
N LEU A 41 19.28 9.87 19.31
CA LEU A 41 20.51 9.20 19.76
C LEU A 41 21.54 10.17 20.36
N THR A 42 21.60 11.39 19.86
CA THR A 42 22.50 12.44 20.35
C THR A 42 21.93 13.24 21.53
N THR A 43 20.66 13.01 21.89
CA THR A 43 20.03 13.66 23.04
C THR A 43 20.33 12.89 24.32
N ASP A 44 21.04 13.52 25.26
CA ASP A 44 21.23 12.99 26.61
C ASP A 44 19.87 12.93 27.34
N ARG A 45 19.38 11.71 27.58
CA ARG A 45 18.07 11.45 28.21
C ARG A 45 17.96 11.99 29.64
N VAL A 46 19.06 12.03 30.38
CA VAL A 46 19.06 12.48 31.79
C VAL A 46 19.07 14.00 31.84
N LYS A 47 19.87 14.65 31.00
CA LYS A 47 19.97 16.13 30.96
C LYS A 47 18.82 16.79 30.21
N HIS A 48 18.26 16.12 29.21
CA HIS A 48 17.24 16.68 28.33
C HIS A 48 16.03 15.74 28.12
N PRO A 49 15.34 15.32 29.21
CA PRO A 49 14.24 14.36 29.12
C PRO A 49 13.08 14.85 28.25
N VAL A 50 12.71 16.13 28.36
CA VAL A 50 11.61 16.73 27.56
C VAL A 50 11.92 16.68 26.06
N ARG A 51 13.16 17.00 25.65
CA ARG A 51 13.57 16.93 24.24
C ARG A 51 13.53 15.49 23.72
N TYR A 52 14.03 14.55 24.52
CA TYR A 52 14.05 13.13 24.18
C TYR A 52 12.63 12.60 23.95
N GLU A 53 11.72 12.85 24.88
CA GLU A 53 10.31 12.43 24.80
C GLU A 53 9.58 13.11 23.63
N ALA A 54 9.81 14.41 23.43
CA ALA A 54 9.22 15.15 22.31
C ALA A 54 9.66 14.58 20.95
N LEU A 55 10.95 14.26 20.80
CA LEU A 55 11.46 13.64 19.57
C LEU A 55 10.87 12.24 19.33
N LEU A 56 10.70 11.43 20.37
CA LEU A 56 10.05 10.11 20.25
C LEU A 56 8.57 10.23 19.82
N ARG A 57 7.84 11.21 20.35
CA ARG A 57 6.47 11.51 19.92
C ARG A 57 6.42 12.00 18.47
N ALA A 58 7.35 12.87 18.10
CA ALA A 58 7.46 13.40 16.75
C ALA A 58 7.74 12.30 15.73
N ILE A 59 8.75 11.46 15.97
CA ILE A 59 9.10 10.37 15.05
C ILE A 59 8.00 9.30 14.96
N THR A 60 7.28 9.00 16.05
CA THR A 60 6.14 8.07 16.03
C THR A 60 5.00 8.60 15.14
N THR A 61 4.76 9.91 15.18
CA THR A 61 3.75 10.56 14.35
C THR A 61 4.18 10.56 12.88
N LEU A 62 5.45 10.86 12.61
CA LEU A 62 6.02 10.86 11.27
C LEU A 62 6.03 9.45 10.66
N LEU A 63 6.41 8.44 11.44
CA LEU A 63 6.38 7.03 11.03
C LEU A 63 5.00 6.61 10.53
N TYR A 64 3.95 6.95 11.29
CA TYR A 64 2.59 6.68 10.84
C TYR A 64 2.26 7.42 9.54
N ALA A 65 2.63 8.71 9.44
CA ALA A 65 2.34 9.51 8.26
C ALA A 65 3.03 8.93 7.01
N HIS A 66 4.26 8.45 7.15
CA HIS A 66 4.99 7.75 6.12
C HIS A 66 4.36 6.41 5.75
N TYR A 67 3.98 5.60 6.73
CA TYR A 67 3.28 4.34 6.52
C TYR A 67 1.98 4.52 5.72
N GLU A 68 1.09 5.42 6.17
CA GLU A 68 -0.16 5.68 5.45
C GLU A 68 0.09 6.30 4.06
N GLY A 69 1.02 7.25 4.00
CA GLY A 69 1.37 7.95 2.76
C GLY A 69 1.95 7.01 1.70
N PHE A 70 2.89 6.13 2.07
CA PHE A 70 3.48 5.16 1.16
C PHE A 70 2.42 4.19 0.64
N CYS A 71 1.56 3.64 1.51
CA CYS A 71 0.53 2.69 1.06
C CYS A 71 -0.41 3.32 0.03
N ARG A 72 -0.82 4.57 0.25
CA ARG A 72 -1.64 5.31 -0.72
C ARG A 72 -0.90 5.53 -2.03
N PHE A 73 0.34 6.03 -1.95
CA PHE A 73 1.19 6.23 -3.12
C PHE A 73 1.35 4.95 -3.95
N ALA A 74 1.68 3.83 -3.31
CA ALA A 74 1.91 2.55 -3.99
C ALA A 74 0.65 2.05 -4.69
N TRP A 75 -0.53 2.20 -4.06
CA TRP A 75 -1.80 1.88 -4.69
C TRP A 75 -2.12 2.80 -5.87
N ASP A 76 -1.93 4.11 -5.74
CA ASP A 76 -2.20 5.06 -6.82
C ASP A 76 -1.29 4.80 -8.02
N LEU A 77 0.01 4.60 -7.78
CA LEU A 77 0.98 4.22 -8.82
C LEU A 77 0.54 2.94 -9.54
N TYR A 78 0.11 1.92 -8.80
CA TYR A 78 -0.38 0.65 -9.36
C TYR A 78 -1.61 0.86 -10.27
N LEU A 79 -2.65 1.52 -9.75
CA LEU A 79 -3.90 1.74 -10.48
C LEU A 79 -3.70 2.62 -11.71
N ASP A 80 -2.93 3.70 -11.58
CA ASP A 80 -2.62 4.61 -12.70
C ASP A 80 -1.78 3.93 -13.77
N THR A 81 -0.85 3.05 -13.38
CA THR A 81 -0.06 2.28 -14.33
C THR A 81 -0.92 1.33 -15.13
N ILE A 82 -1.84 0.59 -14.49
CA ILE A 82 -2.75 -0.33 -15.16
C ILE A 82 -3.71 0.43 -16.09
N GLN A 83 -4.31 1.52 -15.62
CA GLN A 83 -5.26 2.32 -16.42
C GLN A 83 -4.61 2.86 -17.70
N ARG A 84 -3.35 3.31 -17.63
CA ARG A 84 -2.59 3.80 -18.80
C ARG A 84 -2.30 2.74 -19.86
N GLN A 85 -2.43 1.45 -19.55
CA GLN A 85 -2.22 0.37 -20.52
C GLN A 85 -3.37 0.25 -21.54
N ASN A 86 -4.50 0.97 -21.36
CA ASN A 86 -5.66 0.91 -22.25
C ASN A 86 -6.15 -0.52 -22.51
N ILE A 87 -6.14 -1.36 -21.47
CA ILE A 87 -6.61 -2.74 -21.51
C ILE A 87 -8.11 -2.80 -21.20
N LYS A 88 -8.81 -3.76 -21.82
CA LYS A 88 -10.22 -4.01 -21.53
C LYS A 88 -10.40 -4.75 -20.20
N ARG A 89 -11.49 -4.47 -19.48
CA ARG A 89 -11.79 -5.17 -18.21
C ARG A 89 -11.83 -6.69 -18.40
N ASN A 90 -12.40 -7.18 -19.50
CA ASN A 90 -12.48 -8.62 -19.80
C ASN A 90 -11.12 -9.34 -19.94
N GLN A 91 -10.01 -8.61 -20.11
CA GLN A 91 -8.64 -9.13 -20.15
C GLN A 91 -8.00 -9.23 -18.75
N CYS A 92 -8.55 -8.55 -17.77
CA CYS A 92 -8.00 -8.44 -16.42
C CYS A 92 -8.48 -9.59 -15.51
N ARG A 93 -7.74 -9.85 -14.43
CA ARG A 93 -8.21 -10.76 -13.38
C ARG A 93 -9.43 -10.19 -12.64
N GLU A 94 -10.14 -11.07 -11.96
CA GLU A 94 -11.39 -10.75 -11.26
C GLU A 94 -11.23 -9.64 -10.23
N GLU A 95 -10.14 -9.61 -9.45
CA GLU A 95 -9.91 -8.58 -8.42
C GLU A 95 -9.87 -7.19 -9.06
N VAL A 96 -9.11 -7.08 -10.15
CA VAL A 96 -8.89 -5.84 -10.90
C VAL A 96 -10.19 -5.38 -11.59
N ILE A 97 -10.97 -6.31 -12.14
CA ILE A 97 -12.31 -6.02 -12.69
C ILE A 97 -13.22 -5.47 -11.59
N LYS A 98 -13.36 -6.19 -10.47
CA LYS A 98 -14.21 -5.78 -9.34
C LYS A 98 -13.83 -4.40 -8.81
N LEU A 99 -12.53 -4.15 -8.68
CA LEU A 99 -12.01 -2.86 -8.23
C LEU A 99 -12.41 -1.73 -9.17
N SER A 100 -12.28 -1.93 -10.49
CA SER A 100 -12.67 -0.92 -11.49
C SER A 100 -14.17 -0.61 -11.54
N LEU A 101 -15.02 -1.58 -11.16
CA LEU A 101 -16.48 -1.46 -11.19
C LEU A 101 -17.10 -0.98 -9.88
N ARG A 102 -16.30 -0.70 -8.84
CA ARG A 102 -16.81 -0.30 -7.50
C ARG A 102 -17.82 0.85 -7.54
N LYS A 103 -17.57 1.87 -8.36
CA LYS A 103 -18.49 3.02 -8.48
C LYS A 103 -19.85 2.57 -8.97
N ARG A 104 -19.89 1.78 -10.05
CA ARG A 104 -21.12 1.23 -10.62
C ARG A 104 -21.84 0.30 -9.65
N PHE A 105 -21.12 -0.55 -8.91
CA PHE A 105 -21.72 -1.40 -7.88
C PHE A 105 -22.33 -0.59 -6.73
N LYS A 106 -21.71 0.51 -6.32
CA LYS A 106 -22.27 1.41 -5.30
C LYS A 106 -23.53 2.11 -5.80
N GLU A 107 -23.54 2.54 -7.05
CA GLU A 107 -24.71 3.16 -7.69
C GLU A 107 -25.88 2.17 -7.84
N LEU A 108 -25.60 0.93 -8.27
CA LEU A 108 -26.60 -0.15 -8.29
C LEU A 108 -27.16 -0.42 -6.89
N GLY A 109 -26.33 -0.39 -5.85
CA GLY A 109 -26.79 -0.52 -4.46
C GLY A 109 -27.81 0.54 -4.02
N GLY A 110 -27.91 1.66 -4.74
CA GLY A 110 -28.92 2.69 -4.54
C GLY A 110 -30.27 2.43 -5.24
N ASP A 111 -30.30 1.59 -6.28
CA ASP A 111 -31.51 1.18 -7.01
C ASP A 111 -31.54 -0.33 -7.19
N LEU A 112 -32.10 -1.01 -6.19
CA LEU A 112 -32.26 -2.47 -6.16
C LEU A 112 -33.65 -2.92 -6.65
N SER A 113 -34.33 -2.10 -7.46
CA SER A 113 -35.57 -2.50 -8.13
C SER A 113 -35.33 -3.67 -9.09
N ALA A 114 -36.36 -4.49 -9.35
CA ALA A 114 -36.23 -5.63 -10.26
C ALA A 114 -35.78 -5.19 -11.67
N ASP A 115 -36.33 -4.07 -12.17
CA ASP A 115 -35.97 -3.50 -13.47
C ASP A 115 -34.54 -2.94 -13.46
N GLY A 116 -34.13 -2.22 -12.40
CA GLY A 116 -32.77 -1.69 -12.28
C GLY A 116 -31.71 -2.78 -12.23
N VAL A 117 -31.93 -3.80 -11.40
CA VAL A 117 -31.05 -4.99 -11.31
C VAL A 117 -31.02 -5.74 -12.64
N TRP A 118 -32.17 -6.00 -13.27
CA TRP A 118 -32.23 -6.68 -14.57
C TRP A 118 -31.50 -5.89 -15.66
N SER A 119 -31.77 -4.59 -15.78
CA SER A 119 -31.10 -3.71 -16.75
C SER A 119 -29.58 -3.70 -16.56
N PHE A 120 -29.11 -3.62 -15.32
CA PHE A 120 -27.68 -3.64 -15.02
C PHE A 120 -27.02 -4.94 -15.50
N PHE A 121 -27.56 -6.10 -15.13
CA PHE A 121 -26.93 -7.38 -15.47
C PHE A 121 -27.12 -7.76 -16.95
N SER A 122 -28.24 -7.42 -17.57
CA SER A 122 -28.53 -7.78 -18.96
C SER A 122 -27.88 -6.85 -19.98
N ASN A 123 -27.71 -5.56 -19.65
CA ASN A 123 -27.26 -4.55 -20.62
C ASN A 123 -25.96 -3.85 -20.19
N GLU A 124 -25.93 -3.26 -19.00
CA GLU A 124 -24.83 -2.39 -18.59
C GLU A 124 -23.54 -3.17 -18.30
N LEU A 125 -23.61 -4.25 -17.52
CA LEU A 125 -22.45 -5.03 -17.13
C LEU A 125 -21.73 -5.65 -18.35
N PRO A 126 -22.43 -6.26 -19.33
CA PRO A 126 -21.78 -6.72 -20.56
C PRO A 126 -21.05 -5.61 -21.33
N ALA A 127 -21.61 -4.39 -21.37
CA ALA A 127 -20.95 -3.24 -21.99
C ALA A 127 -19.70 -2.82 -21.20
N LEU A 128 -19.84 -2.59 -19.89
CA LEU A 128 -18.76 -2.19 -18.98
C LEU A 128 -17.58 -3.15 -19.01
N ILE A 129 -17.82 -4.46 -19.11
CA ILE A 129 -16.79 -5.50 -19.18
C ILE A 129 -15.94 -5.40 -20.46
N ASN A 130 -16.47 -4.82 -21.54
CA ASN A 130 -15.77 -4.65 -22.82
C ASN A 130 -15.09 -3.29 -22.99
N GLU A 131 -15.30 -2.36 -22.06
CA GLU A 131 -14.62 -1.08 -21.99
C GLU A 131 -13.21 -1.20 -21.40
N ASN A 132 -12.42 -0.17 -21.64
CA ASN A 132 -11.11 -0.02 -20.99
C ASN A 132 -11.27 0.12 -19.49
N ILE A 133 -10.29 -0.41 -18.76
CA ILE A 133 -10.30 -0.35 -17.31
C ILE A 133 -10.06 1.07 -16.83
N GLU A 134 -10.87 1.49 -15.85
CA GLU A 134 -10.76 2.78 -15.18
C GLU A 134 -11.07 2.62 -13.69
N PHE A 135 -10.29 3.28 -12.83
CA PHE A 135 -10.43 3.22 -11.37
C PHE A 135 -11.02 4.52 -10.83
N ASN A 136 -12.35 4.64 -10.95
CA ASN A 136 -13.09 5.82 -10.49
C ASN A 136 -13.16 5.98 -8.97
N ILE A 137 -12.85 4.93 -8.22
CA ILE A 137 -12.73 4.96 -6.76
C ILE A 137 -11.32 4.47 -6.41
N ARG A 138 -10.56 5.33 -5.73
CA ARG A 138 -9.20 5.03 -5.27
C ARG A 138 -9.21 4.18 -4.00
N LEU A 139 -8.06 3.55 -3.75
CA LEU A 139 -7.82 2.83 -2.50
C LEU A 139 -7.36 3.84 -1.45
N GLU A 140 -8.23 4.17 -0.51
CA GLU A 140 -7.97 5.20 0.48
C GLU A 140 -8.05 4.66 1.91
N ALA A 141 -7.45 5.42 2.83
CA ALA A 141 -7.61 5.23 4.26
C ALA A 141 -8.92 5.90 4.71
N ASP A 142 -9.79 5.16 5.38
CA ASP A 142 -11.03 5.72 5.96
C ASP A 142 -10.68 6.39 7.30
N SER A 143 -10.33 7.67 7.26
CA SER A 143 -9.79 8.53 8.35
C SER A 143 -8.40 8.14 8.89
N ASN A 144 -8.07 6.84 8.97
CA ASN A 144 -6.77 6.31 9.37
C ASN A 144 -6.53 4.94 8.73
N LEU A 145 -5.31 4.65 8.28
CA LEU A 145 -4.95 3.36 7.72
C LEU A 145 -4.74 2.29 8.81
N LYS A 146 -5.84 1.67 9.25
CA LYS A 146 -5.79 0.49 10.13
C LYS A 146 -5.25 -0.74 9.35
N PRO A 147 -4.59 -1.70 10.02
CA PRO A 147 -4.04 -2.90 9.37
C PRO A 147 -5.07 -3.67 8.54
N MET A 148 -6.27 -3.86 9.10
CA MET A 148 -7.38 -4.53 8.40
C MET A 148 -7.80 -3.81 7.10
N LEU A 149 -7.71 -2.48 7.06
CA LEU A 149 -8.03 -1.72 5.86
C LEU A 149 -6.94 -1.85 4.80
N LEU A 150 -5.65 -1.79 5.21
CA LEU A 150 -4.52 -2.07 4.32
C LEU A 150 -4.66 -3.46 3.69
N LYS A 151 -4.88 -4.49 4.51
CA LYS A 151 -5.08 -5.86 4.04
C LYS A 151 -6.24 -5.97 3.06
N LYS A 152 -7.39 -5.39 3.41
CA LYS A 152 -8.58 -5.40 2.55
C LYS A 152 -8.29 -4.76 1.20
N ASN A 153 -7.78 -3.53 1.19
CA ASN A 153 -7.48 -2.80 -0.04
C ASN A 153 -6.45 -3.51 -0.91
N SER A 154 -5.37 -4.04 -0.33
CA SER A 154 -4.36 -4.81 -1.07
C SER A 154 -4.94 -6.11 -1.64
N THR A 155 -5.74 -6.85 -0.86
CA THR A 155 -6.41 -8.07 -1.32
C THR A 155 -7.37 -7.76 -2.47
N ASP A 156 -8.17 -6.70 -2.33
CA ASP A 156 -9.11 -6.23 -3.36
C ASP A 156 -8.40 -5.78 -4.65
N ALA A 157 -7.13 -5.36 -4.55
CA ALA A 157 -6.26 -5.02 -5.68
C ALA A 157 -5.51 -6.23 -6.27
N GLY A 158 -5.62 -7.40 -5.63
CA GLY A 158 -4.88 -8.60 -6.01
C GLY A 158 -3.38 -8.54 -5.66
N LEU A 159 -3.02 -7.80 -4.61
CA LEU A 159 -1.65 -7.61 -4.11
C LEU A 159 -1.42 -8.39 -2.80
N SER A 160 -0.18 -8.83 -2.57
CA SER A 160 0.25 -9.46 -1.32
C SER A 160 0.35 -8.46 -0.18
N CYS A 161 0.01 -8.90 1.03
CA CYS A 161 0.08 -8.08 2.25
C CYS A 161 0.19 -8.95 3.52
N SER A 162 0.91 -10.07 3.44
CA SER A 162 1.10 -11.02 4.55
C SER A 162 1.81 -10.42 5.78
N MET A 163 2.70 -9.44 5.61
CA MET A 163 3.37 -8.74 6.69
C MET A 163 2.39 -7.94 7.56
N VAL A 164 1.25 -7.54 6.99
CA VAL A 164 0.20 -6.83 7.75
C VAL A 164 -0.43 -7.75 8.79
N ASP A 165 -0.60 -9.03 8.47
CA ASP A 165 -1.08 -10.04 9.43
C ASP A 165 -0.03 -10.33 10.49
N GLN A 166 1.22 -10.50 10.08
CA GLN A 166 2.34 -10.76 11.00
C GLN A 166 2.50 -9.62 12.03
N HIS A 167 2.29 -8.37 11.60
CA HIS A 167 2.49 -7.19 12.42
C HIS A 167 1.20 -6.51 12.88
N GLU A 168 0.05 -7.19 12.80
CA GLU A 168 -1.27 -6.57 13.02
C GLU A 168 -1.32 -5.80 14.34
N LEU A 169 -0.85 -6.41 15.44
CA LEU A 169 -0.86 -5.79 16.76
C LEU A 169 0.03 -4.55 16.84
N LEU A 170 1.23 -4.60 16.24
CA LEU A 170 2.18 -3.49 16.26
C LEU A 170 1.67 -2.32 15.42
N LEU A 171 1.17 -2.58 14.21
CA LEU A 171 0.61 -1.56 13.33
C LEU A 171 -0.66 -0.93 13.92
N LYS A 172 -1.55 -1.74 14.52
CA LYS A 172 -2.74 -1.23 15.23
C LYS A 172 -2.34 -0.34 16.41
N THR A 173 -1.29 -0.73 17.13
CA THR A 173 -0.74 0.06 18.24
C THR A 173 -0.15 1.37 17.73
N LEU A 174 0.62 1.35 16.63
CA LEU A 174 1.15 2.56 15.98
C LEU A 174 0.04 3.56 15.63
N VAL A 175 -1.05 3.08 15.00
CA VAL A 175 -2.22 3.92 14.66
C VAL A 175 -2.81 4.55 15.93
N SER A 176 -3.01 3.74 16.98
CA SER A 176 -3.56 4.22 18.25
C SER A 176 -2.66 5.26 18.91
N ARG A 177 -1.35 5.01 18.98
CA ARG A 177 -0.38 5.91 19.58
C ARG A 177 -0.32 7.23 18.83
N ARG A 178 -0.24 7.21 17.50
CA ARG A 178 -0.29 8.42 16.68
C ARG A 178 -1.58 9.21 16.94
N ASN A 179 -2.73 8.56 17.02
CA ASN A 179 -4.00 9.24 17.30
C ASN A 179 -3.98 9.92 18.67
N ASN A 180 -3.51 9.22 19.71
CA ASN A 180 -3.38 9.80 21.04
C ASN A 180 -2.47 11.03 21.03
N ILE A 181 -1.32 10.97 20.34
CA ILE A 181 -0.40 12.10 20.19
C ILE A 181 -1.08 13.28 19.47
N ALA A 182 -1.73 13.03 18.33
CA ALA A 182 -2.38 14.06 17.51
C ALA A 182 -3.56 14.73 18.23
N HIS A 183 -4.27 13.99 19.11
CA HIS A 183 -5.32 14.53 19.97
C HIS A 183 -4.80 15.19 21.26
N GLY A 184 -3.49 15.40 21.39
CA GLY A 184 -2.89 16.11 22.53
C GLY A 184 -2.79 15.28 23.81
N GLN A 185 -2.98 13.97 23.74
CA GLN A 185 -2.88 13.09 24.91
C GLN A 185 -1.40 12.83 25.27
N LYS A 186 -1.16 12.53 26.55
CA LYS A 186 0.15 12.16 27.10
C LYS A 186 0.51 10.70 26.77
N GLU A 187 0.56 10.38 25.49
CA GLU A 187 1.13 9.13 24.98
C GLU A 187 2.64 9.06 25.22
N ILE A 188 3.12 7.97 25.83
CA ILE A 188 4.52 7.77 26.21
C ILE A 188 5.13 6.66 25.35
N ILE A 189 6.23 6.99 24.68
CA ILE A 189 7.15 6.03 24.07
C ILE A 189 8.41 6.04 24.92
N HIS A 190 8.82 4.87 25.43
CA HIS A 190 9.82 4.75 26.49
C HIS A 190 11.24 5.01 26.00
N ASP A 191 11.56 4.51 24.81
CA ASP A 191 12.87 4.61 24.19
C ASP A 191 12.83 4.24 22.70
N LEU A 192 14.00 4.33 22.05
CA LEU A 192 14.19 3.89 20.67
C LEU A 192 13.97 2.38 20.48
N THR A 193 14.21 1.55 21.49
CA THR A 193 14.01 0.09 21.40
C THR A 193 12.53 -0.23 21.23
N GLU A 194 11.67 0.43 21.98
CA GLU A 194 10.22 0.34 21.79
C GLU A 194 9.80 0.89 20.42
N TYR A 195 10.25 2.11 20.07
CA TYR A 195 9.92 2.73 18.78
C TYR A 195 10.28 1.83 17.59
N ASN A 196 11.48 1.23 17.60
CA ASN A 196 11.98 0.40 16.51
C ASN A 196 11.07 -0.81 16.21
N LYS A 197 10.28 -1.29 17.19
CA LYS A 197 9.30 -2.36 16.94
C LYS A 197 8.22 -1.91 15.96
N TYR A 198 7.73 -0.69 16.14
CA TYR A 198 6.72 -0.09 15.27
C TYR A 198 7.32 0.28 13.91
N GLU A 199 8.55 0.81 13.91
CA GLU A 199 9.27 1.16 12.69
C GLU A 199 9.49 -0.06 11.81
N ASN A 200 10.04 -1.15 12.35
CA ASN A 200 10.27 -2.39 11.61
C ASN A 200 8.95 -2.96 11.04
N ALA A 201 7.91 -3.01 11.87
CA ALA A 201 6.58 -3.47 11.43
C ALA A 201 6.03 -2.65 10.25
N ALA A 202 6.13 -1.31 10.34
CA ALA A 202 5.66 -0.42 9.29
C ALA A 202 6.51 -0.52 8.02
N LEU A 203 7.84 -0.55 8.14
CA LEU A 203 8.76 -0.70 7.00
C LEU A 203 8.55 -2.03 6.28
N GLU A 204 8.46 -3.14 7.02
CA GLU A 204 8.21 -4.46 6.41
C GLU A 204 6.88 -4.51 5.65
N ALA A 205 5.82 -3.90 6.19
CA ALA A 205 4.53 -3.79 5.49
C ALA A 205 4.62 -2.90 4.23
N MET A 206 5.34 -1.78 4.30
CA MET A 206 5.57 -0.91 3.14
C MET A 206 6.39 -1.62 2.06
N TYR A 207 7.49 -2.28 2.43
CA TYR A 207 8.32 -3.02 1.49
C TYR A 207 7.57 -4.16 0.81
N GLU A 208 6.80 -4.96 1.55
CA GLU A 208 6.02 -6.03 0.93
C GLU A 208 5.01 -5.47 -0.08
N LEU A 209 4.31 -4.39 0.27
CA LEU A 209 3.37 -3.76 -0.66
C LEU A 209 4.08 -3.23 -1.90
N GLY A 210 5.21 -2.52 -1.74
CA GLY A 210 6.02 -2.02 -2.85
C GLY A 210 6.50 -3.15 -3.77
N LEU A 211 7.07 -4.20 -3.19
CA LEU A 211 7.51 -5.39 -3.93
C LEU A 211 6.34 -6.09 -4.63
N SER A 212 5.18 -6.18 -3.98
CA SER A 212 3.99 -6.77 -4.60
C SER A 212 3.48 -5.95 -5.77
N VAL A 213 3.56 -4.61 -5.71
CA VAL A 213 3.20 -3.74 -6.84
C VAL A 213 4.18 -3.94 -7.99
N ILE A 214 5.49 -3.90 -7.72
CA ILE A 214 6.54 -4.12 -8.73
C ILE A 214 6.34 -5.47 -9.42
N ASP A 215 6.25 -6.54 -8.64
CA ASP A 215 6.08 -7.90 -9.15
C ASP A 215 4.78 -8.06 -9.97
N CYS A 216 3.68 -7.43 -9.54
CA CYS A 216 2.42 -7.47 -10.28
C CYS A 216 2.52 -6.73 -11.63
N LEU A 217 3.18 -5.57 -11.65
CA LEU A 217 3.33 -4.76 -12.86
C LEU A 217 4.34 -5.37 -13.84
N ASP A 218 5.53 -5.76 -13.37
CA ASP A 218 6.59 -6.36 -14.18
C ASP A 218 6.11 -7.65 -14.86
N ASN A 219 5.39 -8.50 -14.11
CA ASN A 219 4.92 -9.79 -14.59
C ASN A 219 3.48 -9.76 -15.13
N ARG A 220 2.88 -8.56 -15.23
CA ARG A 220 1.49 -8.34 -15.68
C ARG A 220 0.47 -9.25 -15.00
N LYS A 221 0.63 -9.50 -13.69
CA LYS A 221 -0.23 -10.41 -12.92
C LYS A 221 -1.67 -9.91 -12.82
N TYR A 222 -1.94 -8.64 -13.16
CA TYR A 222 -3.28 -8.07 -13.28
C TYR A 222 -4.08 -8.59 -14.50
N LEU A 223 -3.43 -9.27 -15.46
CA LEU A 223 -4.09 -9.91 -16.59
C LEU A 223 -4.52 -11.35 -16.27
N LYS A 224 -5.55 -11.86 -16.96
CA LYS A 224 -5.89 -13.28 -16.91
C LYS A 224 -4.70 -14.11 -17.42
N PRO A 225 -4.47 -15.31 -16.85
CA PRO A 225 -3.54 -16.25 -17.45
C PRO A 225 -3.96 -16.51 -18.89
N SER A 226 -3.02 -16.44 -19.83
CA SER A 226 -3.26 -16.91 -21.18
C SER A 226 -3.59 -18.41 -21.11
N ASN A 227 -4.83 -18.78 -21.38
CA ASN A 227 -5.17 -20.19 -21.58
C ASN A 227 -4.23 -20.72 -22.68
N PRO A 228 -3.55 -21.87 -22.49
CA PRO A 228 -2.90 -22.51 -23.61
C PRO A 228 -3.96 -22.72 -24.70
N PRO A 229 -3.61 -22.54 -25.99
CA PRO A 229 -4.55 -22.79 -27.06
C PRO A 229 -5.10 -24.20 -26.88
N SER A 230 -6.43 -24.31 -26.77
CA SER A 230 -7.13 -25.59 -26.78
C SER A 230 -6.63 -26.35 -28.00
N SER A 231 -5.89 -27.43 -27.76
CA SER A 231 -5.46 -28.36 -28.80
C SER A 231 -6.71 -28.94 -29.45
N SER A 232 -7.11 -28.33 -30.56
CA SER A 232 -8.08 -28.84 -31.53
C SER A 232 -7.43 -29.90 -32.40
#